data_AF-A0A9P6DF69-F1
#
_entry.id   AF-A0A9P6DF69-F1
#
_cell.length_a   1.000
_cell.length_b   1.000
_cell.length_c   1.000
_cell.angle_alpha   90.00
_cell.angle_beta   90.00
_cell.angle_gamma   90.00
#
_symmetry.space_group_name_H-M   'P 1'
#
loop_
_entity.id
_entity.type
_entity.pdbx_description
1 polymer ?
#
loop_
_entity_poly.entity_id
_entity_poly.type
_entity_poly.pdbx_seq_one_letter_code
_entity_poly.pdbx_strand_id
1 'polypeptide(L)'
;MSVLISSKAIQVMSMKHKYCELQSKNLTQWAVVQKVYSILDYPHSVQHLMVGKMTLILSRTLPTFQSLQDWRQEHMILNPDMSPYVPEGMAWLNKYHEKAGKTCTYVIAMVLNPSIKMYFIQKQWSPMEVEEAVEWIKTSSQSIGP
;
A
#
# COMPACT_ATOMS: atom_id res chain seq x y z
N MET A 1 -2.16 -12.09 8.04
CA MET A 1 -1.83 -11.92 9.47
C MET A 1 -1.91 -10.48 9.98
N SER A 2 -1.90 -9.44 9.13
CA SER A 2 -2.00 -8.02 9.59
C SER A 2 -3.41 -7.57 10.02
N VAL A 3 -4.47 -8.10 9.40
CA VAL A 3 -5.88 -7.76 9.74
C VAL A 3 -6.27 -8.19 11.17
N LEU A 4 -5.74 -9.33 11.62
CA LEU A 4 -5.97 -9.85 12.98
C LEU A 4 -5.28 -9.01 14.07
N ILE A 5 -4.17 -8.36 13.75
CA ILE A 5 -3.44 -7.50 14.70
C ILE A 5 -4.15 -6.15 14.82
N SER A 6 -4.70 -5.59 13.73
CA SER A 6 -5.51 -4.38 13.79
C SER A 6 -6.82 -4.61 14.57
N SER A 7 -7.50 -5.75 14.35
CA SER A 7 -8.71 -6.12 15.11
C SER A 7 -8.44 -6.29 16.62
N LYS A 8 -7.32 -6.93 16.99
CA LYS A 8 -6.89 -7.02 18.40
C LYS A 8 -6.46 -5.67 18.98
N ALA A 9 -5.79 -4.83 18.21
CA ALA A 9 -5.42 -3.49 18.64
C ALA A 9 -6.66 -2.60 18.87
N ILE A 10 -7.68 -2.70 18.02
CA ILE A 10 -8.96 -2.02 18.19
C ILE A 10 -9.71 -2.57 19.42
N GLN A 11 -9.71 -3.88 19.65
CA GLN A 11 -10.27 -4.47 20.89
C GLN A 11 -9.52 -4.05 22.16
N VAL A 12 -8.18 -4.02 22.12
CA VAL A 12 -7.34 -3.57 23.25
C VAL A 12 -7.50 -2.07 23.49
N MET A 13 -7.68 -1.26 22.45
CA MET A 13 -8.01 0.17 22.58
C MET A 13 -9.46 0.37 23.07
N SER A 14 -10.39 -0.52 22.71
CA SER A 14 -11.77 -0.55 23.19
C SER A 14 -11.90 -0.87 24.69
N MET A 15 -10.91 -1.53 25.30
CA MET A 15 -10.88 -1.82 26.75
C MET A 15 -10.38 -0.65 27.61
N LYS A 16 -9.90 0.46 27.01
CA LYS A 16 -9.60 1.67 27.78
C LYS A 16 -10.92 2.36 28.14
N HIS A 17 -11.17 2.47 29.45
CA HIS A 17 -12.39 2.96 30.13
C HIS A 17 -13.07 4.22 29.53
N LYS A 18 -12.36 5.01 28.73
CA LYS A 18 -12.85 6.23 28.06
C LYS A 18 -13.60 5.99 26.74
N TYR A 19 -13.45 4.82 26.10
CA TYR A 19 -14.10 4.50 24.82
C TYR A 19 -15.42 3.72 24.96
N CYS A 20 -15.60 2.95 26.05
CA CYS A 20 -16.89 2.32 26.37
C CYS A 20 -18.00 3.34 26.63
N GLU A 21 -17.68 4.53 27.17
CA GLU A 21 -18.64 5.61 27.38
C GLU A 21 -19.19 6.19 26.06
N LEU A 22 -18.40 6.12 24.97
CA LEU A 22 -18.83 6.56 23.63
C LEU A 22 -19.70 5.50 22.93
N GLN A 23 -19.38 4.21 23.08
CA GLN A 23 -20.20 3.12 22.54
C GLN A 23 -21.59 3.03 23.19
N SER A 24 -21.68 3.34 24.48
CA SER A 24 -22.93 3.21 25.25
C SER A 24 -24.01 4.25 24.88
N LYS A 25 -23.68 5.37 24.24
CA LYS A 25 -24.64 6.48 24.01
C LYS A 25 -25.05 6.70 22.55
N ASN A 26 -24.38 6.13 21.55
CA ASN A 26 -24.78 6.39 20.15
C ASN A 26 -24.25 5.34 19.14
N LEU A 27 -24.93 4.18 19.07
CA LEU A 27 -24.60 3.08 18.12
C LEU A 27 -24.53 3.55 16.66
N THR A 28 -25.35 4.52 16.28
CA THR A 28 -25.39 5.09 14.92
C THR A 28 -24.12 5.84 14.56
N GLN A 29 -23.56 6.62 15.49
CA GLN A 29 -22.31 7.36 15.28
C GLN A 29 -21.12 6.40 15.17
N TRP A 30 -21.13 5.31 15.95
CA TRP A 30 -20.08 4.30 15.87
C TRP A 30 -20.03 3.60 14.51
N ALA A 31 -21.19 3.29 13.92
CA ALA A 31 -21.26 2.71 12.58
C ALA A 31 -20.65 3.63 11.51
N VAL A 32 -20.84 4.94 11.61
CA VAL A 32 -20.21 5.93 10.72
C VAL A 32 -18.69 5.93 10.88
N VAL A 33 -18.17 5.89 12.12
CA VAL A 33 -16.73 5.82 12.37
C VAL A 33 -16.11 4.56 11.76
N GLN A 34 -16.79 3.41 11.86
CA GLN A 34 -16.32 2.16 11.25
C GLN A 34 -16.27 2.25 9.72
N LYS A 35 -17.27 2.90 9.09
CA LYS A 35 -17.27 3.14 7.63
C LYS A 35 -16.12 4.06 7.21
N VAL A 36 -15.89 5.15 7.96
CA VAL A 36 -14.75 6.06 7.70
C VAL A 36 -13.43 5.30 7.82
N TYR A 37 -13.27 4.50 8.88
CA TYR A 37 -12.07 3.69 9.06
C TYR A 37 -11.85 2.72 7.89
N SER A 38 -12.90 2.01 7.46
CA SER A 38 -12.83 1.10 6.31
C SER A 38 -12.36 1.77 5.02
N ILE A 39 -12.69 3.06 4.83
CA ILE A 39 -12.28 3.81 3.64
C ILE A 39 -10.84 4.31 3.76
N LEU A 40 -10.38 4.59 4.97
CA LEU A 40 -9.02 5.08 5.19
C LEU A 40 -7.99 3.95 5.32
N ASP A 41 -8.39 2.72 5.63
CA ASP A 41 -7.50 1.60 5.90
C ASP A 41 -6.57 1.26 4.72
N TYR A 42 -7.12 1.22 3.49
CA TYR A 42 -6.33 0.94 2.29
C TYR A 42 -5.42 2.11 1.89
N PRO A 43 -5.90 3.37 1.79
CA PRO A 43 -5.02 4.54 1.63
C PRO A 43 -3.92 4.63 2.70
N HIS A 44 -4.24 4.29 3.95
CA HIS A 44 -3.26 4.27 5.04
C HIS A 44 -2.15 3.23 4.80
N SER A 45 -2.52 2.02 4.37
CA SER A 45 -1.56 0.96 4.02
C SER A 45 -0.65 1.38 2.86
N VAL A 46 -1.23 2.02 1.84
CA VAL A 46 -0.49 2.61 0.72
C VAL A 46 0.46 3.69 1.19
N GLN A 47 0.01 4.61 2.03
CA GLN A 47 0.84 5.69 2.56
C GLN A 47 2.01 5.12 3.38
N HIS A 48 1.76 4.11 4.22
CA HIS A 48 2.81 3.46 4.99
C HIS A 48 3.86 2.78 4.08
N LEU A 49 3.42 2.11 3.01
CA LEU A 49 4.33 1.53 2.01
C LEU A 49 5.25 2.59 1.37
N MET A 50 4.73 3.79 1.14
CA MET A 50 5.47 4.90 0.51
C MET A 50 6.44 5.65 1.43
N VAL A 51 6.51 5.32 2.71
CA VAL A 51 7.42 5.95 3.69
C VAL A 51 8.73 5.16 3.93
N GLY A 52 8.85 3.94 3.37
CA GLY A 52 10.06 3.09 3.49
C GLY A 52 11.30 3.51 2.66
N LYS A 53 12.13 2.52 2.27
CA LYS A 53 13.39 2.78 1.53
C LYS A 53 13.16 3.30 0.09
N MET A 54 13.83 4.41 -0.21
CA MET A 54 13.65 5.27 -1.40
C MET A 54 13.66 4.52 -2.76
N THR A 55 14.62 3.62 -3.00
CA THR A 55 14.77 2.95 -4.32
C THR A 55 13.62 1.98 -4.65
N LEU A 56 13.13 1.21 -3.67
CA LEU A 56 12.02 0.28 -3.88
C LEU A 56 10.68 1.03 -4.00
N ILE A 57 10.56 2.19 -3.36
CA ILE A 57 9.34 2.99 -3.38
C ILE A 57 9.16 3.69 -4.70
N LEU A 58 10.21 4.31 -5.26
CA LEU A 58 10.14 4.96 -6.56
C LEU A 58 9.64 4.00 -7.65
N SER A 59 10.09 2.74 -7.61
CA SER A 59 9.63 1.71 -8.55
C SER A 59 8.17 1.26 -8.33
N ARG A 60 7.59 1.54 -7.17
CA ARG A 60 6.24 1.11 -6.78
C ARG A 60 5.24 2.26 -6.78
N THR A 61 5.69 3.52 -6.74
CA THR A 61 4.82 4.70 -6.60
C THR A 61 3.75 4.78 -7.69
N LEU A 62 4.13 4.69 -8.97
CA LEU A 62 3.17 4.74 -10.08
C LEU A 62 2.19 3.55 -10.06
N PRO A 63 2.64 2.29 -9.93
CA PRO A 63 1.75 1.15 -9.75
C PRO A 63 0.79 1.30 -8.55
N THR A 64 1.28 1.79 -7.41
CA THR A 64 0.46 1.95 -6.20
C THR A 64 -0.58 3.06 -6.36
N PHE A 65 -0.28 4.15 -7.06
CA PHE A 65 -1.27 5.17 -7.39
C PHE A 65 -2.37 4.63 -8.31
N GLN A 66 -2.03 3.75 -9.26
CA GLN A 66 -3.04 3.07 -10.09
C GLN A 66 -3.91 2.15 -9.24
N SER A 67 -3.31 1.29 -8.41
CA SER A 67 -4.06 0.39 -7.53
C SER A 67 -5.01 1.13 -6.58
N LEU A 68 -4.63 2.32 -6.11
CA LEU A 68 -5.50 3.14 -5.25
C LEU A 68 -6.71 3.71 -6.02
N GLN A 69 -6.56 4.01 -7.32
CA GLN A 69 -7.68 4.40 -8.18
C GLN A 69 -8.62 3.22 -8.45
N ASP A 70 -8.07 2.05 -8.74
CA ASP A 70 -8.84 0.82 -9.00
C ASP A 70 -9.63 0.40 -7.74
N TRP A 71 -8.94 0.35 -6.60
CA TRP A 71 -9.56 0.09 -5.29
C TRP A 71 -10.73 1.03 -5.01
N ARG A 72 -10.56 2.34 -5.27
CA ARG A 72 -11.63 3.32 -5.07
C ARG A 72 -12.83 3.02 -5.95
N GLN A 73 -12.61 2.67 -7.21
CA GLN A 73 -13.70 2.39 -8.14
C GLN A 73 -14.57 1.24 -7.64
N GLU A 74 -13.94 0.17 -7.15
CA GLU A 74 -14.62 -0.98 -6.56
C GLU A 74 -15.30 -0.64 -5.23
N HIS A 75 -14.60 0.07 -4.33
CA HIS A 75 -15.13 0.38 -3.00
C HIS A 75 -16.30 1.36 -3.00
N MET A 76 -16.35 2.30 -3.96
CA MET A 76 -17.46 3.26 -4.07
C MET A 76 -18.74 2.66 -4.64
N ILE A 77 -18.64 1.56 -5.40
CA ILE A 77 -19.80 0.77 -5.81
C ILE A 77 -20.44 0.13 -4.57
N LEU A 78 -19.63 -0.34 -3.61
CA LEU A 78 -20.10 -0.99 -2.39
C LEU A 78 -20.56 -0.01 -1.31
N ASN A 79 -20.05 1.23 -1.32
CA ASN A 79 -20.33 2.25 -0.29
C ASN A 79 -20.66 3.62 -0.93
N PRO A 80 -21.81 3.73 -1.64
CA PRO A 80 -22.16 4.95 -2.37
C PRO A 80 -22.38 6.16 -1.46
N ASP A 81 -22.78 5.94 -0.20
CA ASP A 81 -22.96 6.95 0.84
C ASP A 81 -21.66 7.69 1.19
N MET A 82 -20.51 7.08 0.89
CA MET A 82 -19.21 7.66 1.20
C MET A 82 -18.55 8.36 0.01
N SER A 83 -19.14 8.23 -1.18
CA SER A 83 -18.69 8.87 -2.42
C SER A 83 -18.44 10.39 -2.30
N PRO A 84 -19.22 11.18 -1.53
CA PRO A 84 -18.98 12.62 -1.39
C PRO A 84 -17.68 12.99 -0.65
N TYR A 85 -17.10 12.09 0.15
CA TYR A 85 -15.96 12.41 1.04
C TYR A 85 -14.60 12.07 0.44
N VAL A 86 -14.57 11.29 -0.64
CA VAL A 86 -13.37 10.83 -1.34
C VAL A 86 -12.78 11.79 -2.40
N PRO A 87 -13.54 12.71 -3.05
CA PRO A 87 -13.04 13.48 -4.19
C PRO A 87 -11.80 14.32 -3.90
N GLU A 88 -11.73 14.94 -2.72
CA GLU A 88 -10.58 15.78 -2.32
C GLU A 88 -9.29 14.95 -2.29
N GLY A 89 -9.34 13.75 -1.68
CA GLY A 89 -8.21 12.82 -1.65
C GLY A 89 -7.79 12.37 -3.05
N MET A 90 -8.76 12.17 -3.94
CA MET A 90 -8.49 11.78 -5.33
C MET A 90 -7.87 12.91 -6.14
N ALA A 91 -8.26 14.17 -5.90
CA ALA A 91 -7.63 15.31 -6.53
C ALA A 91 -6.13 15.37 -6.19
N TRP A 92 -5.77 15.13 -4.92
CA TRP A 92 -4.39 15.00 -4.49
C TRP A 92 -3.67 13.81 -5.11
N LEU A 93 -4.31 12.63 -5.14
CA LEU A 93 -3.74 11.44 -5.75
C LEU A 93 -3.40 11.67 -7.23
N ASN A 94 -4.32 12.25 -7.99
CA ASN A 94 -4.13 12.55 -9.41
C ASN A 94 -2.98 13.53 -9.63
N LYS A 95 -2.90 14.58 -8.80
CA LYS A 95 -1.80 15.55 -8.84
C LYS A 95 -0.44 14.88 -8.58
N TYR A 96 -0.35 13.97 -7.61
CA TYR A 96 0.88 13.24 -7.33
C TYR A 96 1.21 12.22 -8.42
N HIS A 97 0.21 11.55 -8.97
CA HIS A 97 0.38 10.62 -10.08
C HIS A 97 0.93 11.32 -11.33
N GLU A 98 0.35 12.47 -11.70
CA GLU A 98 0.83 13.27 -12.83
C GLU A 98 2.28 13.75 -12.62
N LYS A 99 2.59 14.24 -11.41
CA LYS A 99 3.96 14.69 -11.08
C LYS A 99 4.97 13.54 -11.13
N ALA A 100 4.59 12.36 -10.62
CA ALA A 100 5.43 11.17 -10.68
C ALA A 100 5.65 10.70 -12.12
N GLY A 101 4.61 10.73 -12.96
CA GLY A 101 4.69 10.35 -14.37
C GLY A 101 5.60 11.27 -15.21
N LYS A 102 5.70 12.56 -14.84
CA LYS A 102 6.60 13.53 -15.49
C LYS A 102 8.04 13.45 -14.98
N THR A 103 8.32 12.63 -13.98
CA THR A 103 9.65 12.53 -13.36
C THR A 103 10.32 11.24 -13.78
N CYS A 104 11.36 11.34 -14.62
CA CYS A 104 12.04 10.17 -15.22
C CYS A 104 12.59 9.18 -14.18
N THR A 105 12.93 9.64 -12.98
CA THR A 105 13.45 8.81 -11.89
C THR A 105 12.48 7.69 -11.50
N TYR A 106 11.17 7.92 -11.51
CA TYR A 106 10.19 6.86 -11.20
C TYR A 106 10.17 5.79 -12.29
N VAL A 107 10.19 6.19 -13.55
CA VAL A 107 10.24 5.27 -14.70
C VAL A 107 11.54 4.47 -14.70
N ILE A 108 12.68 5.12 -14.48
CA ILE A 108 13.99 4.47 -14.38
C ILE A 108 14.00 3.48 -13.20
N ALA A 109 13.47 3.86 -12.04
CA ALA A 109 13.37 2.98 -10.89
C ALA A 109 12.47 1.75 -11.16
N MET A 110 11.36 1.92 -11.88
CA MET A 110 10.50 0.81 -12.32
C MET A 110 11.27 -0.17 -13.20
N VAL A 111 11.99 0.32 -14.20
CA VAL A 111 12.79 -0.50 -15.13
C VAL A 111 13.96 -1.20 -14.43
N LEU A 112 14.59 -0.52 -13.47
CA LEU A 112 15.73 -1.04 -12.73
C LEU A 112 15.34 -1.98 -11.58
N ASN A 113 14.05 -2.09 -11.22
CA ASN A 113 13.63 -2.88 -10.07
C ASN A 113 14.02 -4.37 -10.26
N PRO A 114 15.00 -4.88 -9.50
CA PRO A 114 15.48 -6.26 -9.65
C PRO A 114 14.42 -7.28 -9.27
N SER A 115 13.47 -6.94 -8.40
CA SER A 115 12.37 -7.84 -8.03
C SER A 115 11.44 -8.13 -9.20
N ILE A 116 11.22 -7.16 -10.10
CA ILE A 116 10.42 -7.39 -11.31
C ILE A 116 11.18 -8.33 -12.25
N LYS A 117 12.48 -8.10 -12.47
CA LYS A 117 13.32 -8.98 -13.30
C LYS A 117 13.45 -10.39 -12.72
N MET A 118 13.59 -10.50 -11.40
CA MET A 118 13.64 -11.78 -10.69
C MET A 118 12.34 -12.56 -10.81
N TYR A 119 11.18 -11.88 -10.73
CA TYR A 119 9.89 -12.52 -10.98
C TYR A 119 9.81 -13.14 -12.40
N PHE A 120 10.35 -12.46 -13.42
CA PHE A 120 10.41 -13.02 -14.78
C PHE A 120 11.35 -14.22 -14.87
N ILE A 121 12.53 -14.16 -14.25
CA ILE A 121 13.49 -15.29 -14.17
C ILE A 121 12.82 -16.50 -13.53
N GLN A 122 12.16 -16.31 -12.38
CA GLN A 122 11.44 -17.37 -11.67
C GLN A 122 10.30 -18.01 -12.48
N LYS A 123 9.67 -17.24 -13.37
CA LYS A 123 8.55 -17.70 -14.18
C LYS A 123 8.98 -18.44 -15.45
N GLN A 124 10.16 -18.12 -15.99
CA GLN A 124 10.59 -18.58 -17.32
C GLN A 124 11.76 -19.57 -17.28
N TRP A 125 12.56 -19.54 -16.22
CA TRP A 125 13.75 -20.38 -16.10
C TRP A 125 13.46 -21.59 -15.23
N SER A 126 14.28 -22.64 -15.37
CA SER A 126 14.18 -23.81 -14.52
C SER A 126 14.59 -23.47 -13.07
N PRO A 127 14.13 -24.24 -12.07
CA PRO A 127 14.46 -23.98 -10.66
C PRO A 127 15.96 -23.91 -10.38
N MET A 128 16.77 -24.70 -11.10
CA MET A 128 18.23 -24.73 -10.95
C MET A 128 18.89 -23.43 -11.45
N GLU A 129 18.43 -22.90 -12.58
CA GLU A 129 18.93 -21.63 -13.16
C GLU A 129 18.51 -20.42 -12.31
N VAL A 130 17.34 -20.49 -11.67
CA VAL A 130 16.87 -19.47 -10.72
C VAL A 130 17.76 -19.44 -9.47
N GLU A 131 18.09 -20.60 -8.94
CA GLU A 131 18.96 -20.72 -7.76
C GLU A 131 20.35 -20.15 -8.04
N GLU A 132 20.91 -20.45 -9.20
CA GLU A 132 22.20 -19.90 -9.66
C GLU A 132 22.15 -18.37 -9.85
N ALA A 133 21.09 -17.83 -10.45
CA ALA A 133 20.91 -16.39 -10.60
C ALA A 133 20.79 -15.66 -9.25
N VAL A 134 20.15 -16.29 -8.25
CA VAL A 134 20.08 -15.78 -6.88
C VAL A 134 21.47 -15.83 -6.22
N GLU A 135 22.25 -16.89 -6.46
CA GLU A 135 23.63 -17.02 -6.00
C GLU A 135 24.48 -15.84 -6.48
N TRP A 136 24.46 -15.55 -7.80
CA TRP A 136 25.24 -14.46 -8.41
C TRP A 136 24.90 -13.09 -7.84
N ILE A 137 23.62 -12.82 -7.54
CA ILE A 137 23.18 -11.57 -6.93
C ILE A 137 23.72 -11.44 -5.49
N LYS A 138 23.77 -12.55 -4.74
CA LYS A 138 24.34 -12.56 -3.39
C LYS A 138 25.85 -12.31 -3.42
N THR A 139 26.59 -12.97 -4.31
CA THR A 139 28.05 -12.81 -4.42
C THR A 139 28.43 -11.40 -4.88
N SER A 140 27.74 -10.85 -5.87
CA SER A 140 27.99 -9.49 -6.37
C SER A 140 27.62 -8.40 -5.36
N SER A 141 26.62 -8.62 -4.50
CA SER A 141 26.29 -7.69 -3.40
C SER A 141 27.35 -7.67 -2.30
N GLN A 142 28.14 -8.74 -2.13
CA GLN A 142 29.25 -8.81 -1.17
C GLN A 142 30.56 -8.23 -1.71
N SER A 143 30.76 -8.19 -3.03
CA SER A 143 32.00 -7.67 -3.63
C SER A 143 32.01 -6.15 -3.87
N ILE A 144 30.88 -5.45 -3.64
CA ILE A 144 30.74 -4.00 -3.87
C ILE A 144 30.95 -3.18 -2.56
N GLY A 145 31.33 -3.82 -1.46
CA GLY A 145 31.71 -3.14 -0.22
C GLY A 145 33.23 -2.96 -0.08
N PRO A 146 33.76 -1.71 -0.10
CA PRO A 146 34.85 -1.29 0.76
C PRO A 146 34.37 -0.93 2.18
#